data_AF-W2STA3-F1
#
_entry.id   AF-W2STA3-F1
#
_cell.length_a   1.000
_cell.length_b   1.000
_cell.length_c   1.000
_cell.angle_alpha   90.00
_cell.angle_beta   90.00
_cell.angle_gamma   90.00
#
_symmetry.space_group_name_H-M   'P 1'
#
loop_
_entity.id
_entity.type
_entity.pdbx_description
1 polymer ?
#
loop_
_entity_poly.entity_id
_entity_poly.type
_entity_poly.pdbx_seq_one_letter_code
_entity_poly.pdbx_strand_id
1 'polypeptide(L)'
;MRCLILLAFHILTGSAASECLYNGKNDYVGFVKDAPQQLVEVLEKHLGNKLPKNNVFEQYSTVEDSRDFVYLSGENGLRIVKFEKVGPILGSGENMDYKTATTKIQSCKSLSSNGA
;
A
#
# COMPACT_ATOMS: atom_id res chain seq x y z
N MET A 1 11.50 -36.94 -38.85
CA MET A 1 10.05 -36.64 -38.76
C MET A 1 9.55 -37.27 -37.46
N ARG A 2 9.00 -36.60 -36.45
CA ARG A 2 8.37 -35.30 -36.29
C ARG A 2 8.60 -34.84 -34.83
N CYS A 3 8.94 -33.57 -34.66
CA CYS A 3 8.67 -32.83 -33.42
C CYS A 3 7.16 -32.79 -33.17
N LEU A 4 6.75 -32.75 -31.90
CA LEU A 4 5.97 -31.64 -31.35
C LEU A 4 5.71 -31.88 -29.86
N ILE A 5 6.52 -31.19 -29.06
CA ILE A 5 6.22 -30.83 -27.67
C ILE A 5 4.99 -29.93 -27.73
N LEU A 6 3.85 -30.38 -27.22
CA LEU A 6 2.72 -29.52 -26.95
C LEU A 6 2.68 -29.22 -25.45
N LEU A 7 3.53 -28.25 -25.08
CA LEU A 7 3.30 -27.37 -23.94
C LEU A 7 1.96 -26.67 -24.18
N ALA A 8 0.88 -27.23 -23.65
CA ALA A 8 -0.41 -26.58 -23.64
C ALA A 8 -0.39 -25.45 -22.60
N PHE A 9 0.27 -24.34 -22.97
CA PHE A 9 0.10 -23.01 -22.41
C PHE A 9 -1.40 -22.64 -22.50
N HIS A 10 -2.16 -23.01 -21.48
CA HIS A 10 -3.44 -22.36 -21.20
C HIS A 10 -3.16 -21.12 -20.35
N ILE A 11 -2.45 -20.14 -20.92
CA ILE A 11 -2.58 -18.76 -20.43
C ILE A 11 -3.93 -18.29 -20.97
N LEU A 12 -4.97 -18.56 -20.19
CA LEU A 12 -6.22 -17.84 -20.34
C LEU A 12 -5.88 -16.36 -20.14
N THR A 13 -5.96 -15.62 -21.23
CA THR A 13 -6.07 -14.17 -21.27
C THR A 13 -7.40 -13.77 -20.62
N GLY A 14 -7.47 -13.87 -19.30
CA GLY A 14 -8.31 -12.98 -18.51
C GLY A 14 -7.47 -11.75 -18.27
N SER A 15 -7.84 -10.63 -18.86
CA SER A 15 -7.45 -9.32 -18.35
C SER A 15 -7.91 -9.29 -16.89
N ALA A 16 -7.06 -9.74 -15.97
CA ALA A 16 -7.20 -9.43 -14.57
C ALA A 16 -7.08 -7.91 -14.55
N ALA A 17 -8.22 -7.23 -14.53
CA ALA A 17 -8.28 -5.83 -14.16
C ALA A 17 -7.42 -5.72 -12.90
N SER A 18 -6.39 -4.88 -12.92
CA SER A 18 -5.50 -4.64 -11.80
C SER A 18 -6.33 -4.50 -10.52
N GLU A 19 -6.44 -5.59 -9.76
CA GLU A 19 -7.37 -5.64 -8.64
C GLU A 19 -6.72 -4.87 -7.50
N CYS A 20 -7.12 -3.60 -7.33
CA CYS A 20 -6.78 -2.89 -6.11
C CYS A 20 -7.76 -3.30 -5.00
N LEU A 21 -7.22 -3.87 -3.92
CA LEU A 21 -7.98 -4.27 -2.75
C LEU A 21 -7.53 -3.46 -1.54
N TYR A 22 -8.49 -2.95 -0.79
CA TYR A 22 -8.26 -2.18 0.42
C TYR A 22 -8.45 -3.06 1.67
N ASN A 23 -7.43 -3.10 2.53
CA ASN A 23 -7.39 -3.94 3.72
C ASN A 23 -7.55 -3.10 5.00
N GLY A 24 -8.78 -2.67 5.28
CA GLY A 24 -9.10 -1.81 6.43
C GLY A 24 -8.82 -2.40 7.82
N LYS A 25 -8.37 -3.67 7.93
CA LYS A 25 -7.92 -4.27 9.20
C LYS A 25 -6.55 -3.74 9.66
N ASN A 26 -5.72 -3.26 8.74
CA ASN A 26 -4.34 -2.86 8.99
C ASN A 26 -4.15 -1.34 8.87
N ASP A 27 -5.20 -0.58 9.13
CA ASP A 27 -5.20 0.87 9.00
C ASP A 27 -5.16 1.55 10.37
N TYR A 28 -4.46 2.68 10.42
CA TYR A 28 -4.29 3.47 11.63
C TYR A 28 -4.44 4.95 11.30
N VAL A 29 -5.22 5.67 12.12
CA VAL A 29 -5.30 7.13 12.09
C VAL A 29 -5.23 7.61 13.54
N GLY A 30 -4.21 8.38 13.88
CA GLY A 30 -3.97 8.83 15.24
C GLY A 30 -2.80 9.78 15.34
N PHE A 31 -2.23 10.02 16.52
CA PHE A 31 -1.07 10.89 16.66
C PHE A 31 0.24 10.12 16.45
N VAL A 32 1.28 10.80 15.93
CA VAL A 32 2.63 10.22 15.74
C VAL A 32 3.15 9.56 17.03
N LYS A 33 2.88 10.16 18.20
CA LYS A 33 3.31 9.60 19.51
C LYS A 33 2.69 8.24 19.86
N ASP A 34 1.53 7.92 19.28
CA ASP A 34 0.74 6.72 19.57
C ASP A 34 0.79 5.71 18.40
N ALA A 35 1.51 6.04 17.32
CA ALA A 35 1.63 5.22 16.13
C ALA A 35 2.67 4.10 16.31
N PRO A 36 2.59 3.01 15.52
CA PRO A 36 3.60 1.96 15.55
C PRO A 36 5.00 2.51 15.24
N GLN A 37 5.91 2.44 16.22
CA GLN A 37 7.22 3.10 16.16
C GLN A 37 8.03 2.70 14.91
N GLN A 38 7.98 1.43 14.52
CA GLN A 38 8.68 0.94 13.33
C GLN A 38 8.25 1.65 12.04
N LEU A 39 6.97 2.01 11.91
CA LEU A 39 6.45 2.70 10.73
C LEU A 39 6.81 4.19 10.74
N VAL A 40 6.77 4.81 11.93
CA VAL A 40 7.24 6.20 12.12
C VAL A 40 8.71 6.31 11.75
N GLU A 41 9.56 5.39 12.23
CA GLU A 41 11.00 5.39 11.93
C GLU A 41 11.30 5.20 10.45
N VAL A 42 10.57 4.31 9.76
CA VAL A 42 10.70 4.12 8.31
C VAL A 42 10.32 5.39 7.55
N LEU A 43 9.21 6.03 7.93
CA LEU A 43 8.76 7.27 7.30
C LEU A 43 9.75 8.42 7.54
N GLU A 44 10.20 8.62 8.78
CA GLU A 44 11.21 9.63 9.13
C GLU A 44 12.52 9.41 8.39
N LYS A 45 12.97 8.16 8.27
CA LYS A 45 14.17 7.80 7.51
C LYS A 45 14.01 8.15 6.02
N HIS A 46 12.82 7.93 5.46
CA HIS A 46 12.54 8.25 4.07
C HIS A 46 12.48 9.77 3.83
N LEU A 47 11.84 10.51 4.73
CA LEU A 47 11.68 11.97 4.62
C LEU A 47 12.95 12.74 5.01
N GLY A 48 13.85 12.13 5.78
CA GLY A 48 15.09 12.75 6.26
C GLY A 48 14.89 13.71 7.44
N ASN A 49 13.72 13.70 8.07
CA ASN A 49 13.38 14.55 9.22
C ASN A 49 12.54 13.79 10.25
N LYS A 50 12.53 14.30 11.49
CA LYS A 50 11.68 13.78 12.57
C LYS A 50 10.26 14.31 12.45
N LEU A 51 9.27 13.45 12.71
CA LEU A 51 7.87 13.82 12.69
C LEU A 51 7.47 14.43 14.03
N PRO A 52 6.74 15.56 14.05
CA PRO A 52 6.22 16.13 15.30
C PRO A 52 5.27 15.16 16.00
N LYS A 53 5.49 14.90 17.29
CA LYS A 53 4.72 13.93 18.09
C LYS A 53 3.20 14.17 18.13
N ASN A 54 2.78 15.41 17.97
CA ASN A 54 1.37 15.83 18.00
C ASN A 54 0.75 15.93 16.60
N ASN A 55 1.48 15.62 15.53
CA ASN A 55 0.90 15.53 14.20
C ASN A 55 0.07 14.24 14.06
N VAL A 56 -0.87 14.27 13.12
CA VAL A 56 -1.61 13.08 12.72
C VAL A 56 -0.69 12.18 11.90
N PHE A 57 -0.71 10.89 12.25
CA PHE A 57 -0.11 9.80 11.49
C PHE A 57 -1.23 8.94 10.90
N GLU A 58 -1.15 8.68 9.60
CA GLU A 58 -2.10 7.84 8.89
C GLU A 58 -1.37 6.70 8.20
N GLN A 59 -1.96 5.50 8.27
CA GLN A 59 -1.52 4.30 7.58
C GLN A 59 -2.70 3.70 6.83
N TYR A 60 -2.51 3.44 5.54
CA TYR A 60 -3.46 2.71 4.71
C TYR A 60 -2.79 1.53 4.02
N SER A 61 -3.41 0.35 4.09
CA SER A 61 -2.87 -0.87 3.47
C SER A 61 -3.70 -1.30 2.25
N THR A 62 -3.05 -1.53 1.12
CA THR A 62 -3.69 -2.00 -0.12
C THR A 62 -2.96 -3.18 -0.73
N VAL A 63 -3.65 -3.98 -1.52
CA VAL A 63 -3.05 -4.92 -2.48
C VAL A 63 -3.28 -4.36 -3.87
N GLU A 64 -2.24 -4.16 -4.66
CA GLU A 64 -2.34 -3.71 -6.06
C GLU A 64 -1.50 -4.64 -6.94
N ASP A 65 -2.08 -5.18 -8.01
CA ASP A 65 -1.37 -6.08 -8.94
C ASP A 65 -0.68 -7.26 -8.21
N SER A 66 -1.38 -7.86 -7.23
CA SER A 66 -0.87 -8.93 -6.37
C SER A 66 0.32 -8.55 -5.46
N ARG A 67 0.56 -7.25 -5.25
CA ARG A 67 1.61 -6.74 -4.35
C ARG A 67 1.00 -5.94 -3.22
N ASP A 68 1.52 -6.14 -2.01
CA ASP A 68 1.10 -5.38 -0.84
C ASP A 68 1.78 -4.00 -0.81
N PHE A 69 1.01 -2.96 -0.50
CA PHE A 69 1.49 -1.61 -0.33
C PHE A 69 0.98 -1.00 0.97
N VAL A 70 1.80 -0.15 1.57
CA VAL A 70 1.46 0.64 2.75
C VAL A 70 1.70 2.10 2.44
N TYR A 71 0.64 2.90 2.55
CA TYR A 71 0.68 4.35 2.42
C TYR A 71 0.81 4.96 3.81
N LEU A 72 1.85 5.76 4.05
CA LEU A 72 2.10 6.42 5.32
C LEU A 72 2.09 7.95 5.17
N SER A 73 1.46 8.64 6.13
CA SER A 73 1.52 10.11 6.25
C SER A 73 1.82 10.52 7.70
N GLY A 74 2.57 11.59 7.89
CA GLY A 74 2.94 12.13 9.22
C GLY A 74 2.89 13.67 9.33
N GLU A 75 2.45 14.35 8.27
CA GLU A 75 2.33 15.81 8.19
C GLU A 75 1.02 16.16 7.51
N ASN A 76 0.06 16.79 8.23
CA ASN A 76 -1.17 17.45 7.76
C ASN A 76 -1.82 16.91 6.46
N GLY A 77 -1.68 15.62 6.13
CA GLY A 77 -2.03 15.07 4.83
C GLY A 77 -1.47 15.85 3.62
N LEU A 78 -0.24 16.38 3.63
CA LEU A 78 0.31 17.08 2.45
C LEU A 78 1.15 16.17 1.55
N ARG A 79 1.85 15.20 2.15
CA ARG A 79 2.66 14.20 1.46
C ARG A 79 2.37 12.82 2.05
N ILE A 80 2.23 11.84 1.16
CA ILE A 80 2.05 10.44 1.50
C ILE A 80 3.21 9.68 0.89
N VAL A 81 3.80 8.75 1.62
CA VAL A 81 4.83 7.86 1.08
C VAL A 81 4.22 6.47 0.92
N LYS A 82 4.26 5.96 -0.30
CA LYS A 82 3.82 4.60 -0.64
C LYS A 82 5.01 3.66 -0.57
N PHE A 83 4.95 2.66 0.30
CA PHE A 83 5.96 1.63 0.43
C PHE A 83 5.44 0.30 -0.13
N GLU A 84 6.24 -0.38 -0.94
CA GLU A 84 5.99 -1.79 -1.27
C GLU A 84 6.32 -2.65 -0.05
N LYS A 85 5.43 -3.58 0.30
CA LYS A 85 5.61 -4.50 1.41
C LYS A 85 6.05 -5.86 0.87
N VAL A 86 7.19 -6.33 1.35
CA VAL A 86 7.76 -7.64 1.00
C VAL A 86 7.83 -8.47 2.29
N GLY A 87 6.77 -9.25 2.56
CA GLY A 87 6.62 -9.95 3.83
C GLY A 87 6.46 -8.96 5.01
N PRO A 88 7.27 -9.04 6.08
CA PRO A 88 7.19 -8.08 7.19
C PRO A 88 7.95 -6.77 6.93
N ILE A 89 8.65 -6.64 5.80
CA ILE A 89 9.57 -5.53 5.52
C ILE A 89 8.91 -4.51 4.59
N LEU A 90 9.08 -3.22 4.90
CA LEU A 90 8.78 -2.13 3.96
C LEU A 90 10.01 -1.86 3.08
N GLY A 91 9.82 -1.98 1.77
CA GLY A 91 10.82 -1.75 0.74
C GLY A 91 11.05 -0.27 0.43
N SER A 92 11.32 0.05 -0.84
CA SER A 92 11.51 1.45 -1.26
C SER A 92 10.19 2.22 -1.20
N GLY A 93 10.25 3.42 -0.61
CA GLY A 93 9.15 4.36 -0.59
C GLY A 93 9.12 5.25 -1.84
N GLU A 94 7.93 5.55 -2.33
CA GLU A 94 7.66 6.53 -3.37
C GLU A 94 6.84 7.68 -2.77
N ASN A 95 7.29 8.93 -2.97
CA ASN A 95 6.52 10.10 -2.56
C ASN A 95 5.32 10.30 -3.48
N MET A 96 4.15 10.51 -2.87
CA MET A 96 2.90 10.79 -3.55
C MET A 96 2.24 12.02 -2.92
N ASP A 97 1.55 12.81 -3.73
CA ASP A 97 0.67 13.83 -3.18
C ASP A 97 -0.57 13.18 -2.55
N TYR A 98 -1.12 13.86 -1.55
CA TYR A 98 -2.25 13.33 -0.79
C TYR A 98 -3.48 13.05 -1.63
N LYS A 99 -3.79 13.90 -2.62
CA LYS A 99 -4.98 13.74 -3.46
C LYS A 99 -4.86 12.49 -4.32
N THR A 100 -3.70 12.25 -4.92
CA THR A 100 -3.44 11.04 -5.72
C THR A 100 -3.51 9.79 -4.86
N ALA A 101 -2.86 9.78 -3.70
CA ALA A 101 -2.88 8.65 -2.78
C ALA A 101 -4.31 8.35 -2.28
N THR A 102 -5.06 9.36 -1.82
CA THR A 102 -6.44 9.18 -1.38
C THR A 102 -7.37 8.73 -2.49
N THR A 103 -7.28 9.32 -3.69
CA THR A 103 -8.06 8.88 -4.87
C THR A 103 -7.78 7.41 -5.16
N LYS A 104 -6.52 7.00 -5.08
CA LYS A 104 -6.11 5.62 -5.33
C LYS A 104 -6.67 4.68 -4.27
N ILE A 105 -6.49 4.98 -2.99
CA ILE A 105 -7.04 4.19 -1.86
C ILE A 105 -8.57 4.07 -1.98
N GLN A 106 -9.27 5.18 -2.28
CA GLN A 106 -10.73 5.19 -2.45
C GLN A 106 -11.22 4.39 -3.65
N SER A 107 -10.40 4.25 -4.70
CA SER A 107 -10.73 3.44 -5.87
C SER A 107 -10.59 1.92 -5.61
N CYS A 108 -9.91 1.53 -4.54
CA CYS A 108 -9.68 0.13 -4.20
C CYS A 108 -10.96 -0.50 -3.64
N LYS A 109 -11.28 -1.71 -4.09
CA LYS A 109 -12.43 -2.47 -3.57
C LYS A 109 -12.11 -2.89 -2.14
N SER A 110 -13.01 -2.64 -1.20
CA SER A 110 -12.82 -3.11 0.16
C SER A 110 -12.86 -4.64 0.20
N LEU A 111 -11.88 -5.28 0.85
CA LEU A 111 -11.92 -6.73 1.10
C LEU A 111 -13.16 -7.16 1.91
N SER A 112 -13.79 -6.23 2.63
CA SER A 112 -15.00 -6.48 3.42
C SER A 112 -16.30 -6.53 2.60
N SER A 113 -16.27 -6.29 1.27
CA SER A 113 -17.49 -6.27 0.45
C SER A 113 -17.99 -7.65 -0.03
N ASN A 114 -17.53 -8.75 0.58
CA ASN A 114 -18.01 -10.12 0.30
C ASN A 114 -18.53 -10.84 1.57
N GLY A 115 -19.17 -10.11 2.48
CA GLY A 115 -19.72 -10.70 3.71
C GLY A 115 -20.98 -10.02 4.22
N ALA A 116 -22.08 -10.16 3.46
CA ALA A 116 -23.45 -10.12 3.98
C ALA A 116 -24.34 -11.00 3.08
#